data_AF-A0A971UBJ0-F1
#
_entry.id   AF-A0A971UBJ0-F1
#
_cell.length_a   1.000
_cell.length_b   1.000
_cell.length_c   1.000
_cell.angle_alpha   90.00
_cell.angle_beta   90.00
_cell.angle_gamma   90.00
#
_symmetry.space_group_name_H-M   'P 1'
#
loop_
_entity.id
_entity.type
_entity.pdbx_description
1 polymer ?
#
loop_
_entity_poly.entity_id
_entity_poly.type
_entity_poly.pdbx_seq_one_letter_code
_entity_poly.pdbx_strand_id
1 'polypeptide(L)'
;MEPKQIAKQMVDFNKTAFDNSFEAMAAIQDQTEKMVASMMTQTAFFPEEGKKLINDWIKTYKKGREEFKAAADENFKKVETFFSQK
;
A
#
# COMPACT_ATOMS: atom_id res chain seq x y z
N MET A 1 -0.07 -18.38 29.37
CA MET A 1 -0.86 -17.62 28.39
C MET A 1 -1.64 -18.61 27.56
N GLU A 2 -2.93 -18.39 27.38
CA GLU A 2 -3.76 -19.27 26.56
C GLU A 2 -3.31 -19.17 25.09
N PRO A 3 -3.22 -20.27 24.32
CA PRO A 3 -2.76 -20.26 22.93
C PRO A 3 -3.48 -19.23 22.03
N LYS A 4 -4.78 -18.99 22.28
CA LYS A 4 -5.58 -17.95 21.59
C LYS A 4 -5.07 -16.53 21.85
N GLN A 5 -4.59 -16.21 23.06
CA GLN A 5 -4.04 -14.89 23.40
C GLN A 5 -2.70 -14.64 22.70
N ILE A 6 -1.84 -15.66 22.63
CA ILE A 6 -0.57 -15.59 21.89
C ILE A 6 -0.84 -15.38 20.39
N ALA A 7 -1.78 -16.14 19.82
CA ALA A 7 -2.18 -15.98 18.42
C ALA A 7 -2.70 -14.56 18.13
N LYS A 8 -3.54 -14.01 19.01
CA LYS A 8 -4.03 -12.63 18.88
C LYS A 8 -2.89 -11.61 18.90
N GLN A 9 -1.98 -11.70 19.88
CA GLN A 9 -0.83 -10.78 19.97
C GLN A 9 0.06 -10.85 18.72
N MET A 10 0.27 -12.04 18.16
CA MET A 10 1.03 -12.22 16.92
C MET A 10 0.32 -11.57 15.73
N VAL A 11 -1.00 -11.70 15.61
CA VAL A 11 -1.78 -11.07 14.54
C VAL A 11 -1.73 -9.55 14.66
N ASP A 12 -1.96 -9.01 15.86
CA ASP A 12 -1.91 -7.57 16.13
C ASP A 12 -0.51 -6.99 15.80
N PHE A 13 0.56 -7.70 16.15
CA PHE A 13 1.94 -7.35 15.78
C PHE A 13 2.15 -7.33 14.26
N ASN A 14 1.75 -8.40 13.55
CA ASN A 14 1.90 -8.48 12.10
C ASN A 14 1.11 -7.39 11.38
N LYS A 15 -0.11 -7.08 11.86
CA LYS A 15 -0.91 -5.99 11.32
C LYS A 15 -0.21 -4.64 11.47
N THR A 16 0.30 -4.36 12.67
CA THR A 16 1.03 -3.10 12.95
C THR A 16 2.29 -2.98 12.10
N ALA A 17 3.07 -4.05 11.98
CA ALA A 17 4.27 -4.08 11.14
C ALA A 17 3.92 -3.86 9.65
N PHE A 18 2.85 -4.49 9.17
CA PHE A 18 2.35 -4.29 7.82
C PHE A 18 1.89 -2.85 7.57
N ASP A 19 1.06 -2.28 8.45
CA ASP A 19 0.54 -0.91 8.33
C ASP A 19 1.69 0.09 8.23
N ASN A 20 2.65 0.03 9.17
CA ASN A 20 3.79 0.94 9.18
C ASN A 20 4.67 0.78 7.93
N SER A 21 4.91 -0.45 7.47
CA SER A 21 5.71 -0.72 6.28
C SER A 21 5.02 -0.24 5.01
N PHE A 22 3.70 -0.44 4.92
CA PHE A 22 2.87 0.00 3.82
C PHE A 22 2.85 1.53 3.72
N GLU A 23 2.64 2.24 4.85
CA GLU A 23 2.64 3.70 4.89
C GLU A 23 4.00 4.28 4.47
N ALA A 24 5.11 3.71 4.96
CA ALA A 24 6.45 4.14 4.56
C ALA A 24 6.69 3.94 3.06
N MET A 25 6.31 2.78 2.52
CA MET A 25 6.39 2.50 1.08
C MET A 25 5.52 3.46 0.27
N ALA A 26 4.27 3.70 0.68
CA ALA A 26 3.35 4.59 0.00
C ALA A 26 3.89 6.04 -0.05
N ALA A 27 4.49 6.50 1.05
CA ALA A 27 5.13 7.82 1.10
C ALA A 27 6.32 7.93 0.14
N ILE A 28 7.16 6.90 0.03
CA ILE A 28 8.29 6.86 -0.92
C ILE A 28 7.78 6.88 -2.37
N GLN A 29 6.75 6.10 -2.66
CA GLN A 29 6.11 6.09 -3.98
C GLN A 29 5.54 7.47 -4.32
N ASP A 30 4.80 8.11 -3.41
CA ASP A 30 4.24 9.44 -3.62
C ASP A 30 5.31 10.50 -3.89
N GLN A 31 6.47 10.42 -3.21
CA GLN A 31 7.59 11.31 -3.49
C GLN A 31 8.22 11.02 -4.86
N THR A 32 8.38 9.75 -5.21
CA THR A 32 8.93 9.33 -6.51
C THR A 32 8.03 9.77 -7.66
N GLU A 33 6.72 9.61 -7.52
CA GLU A 33 5.74 10.07 -8.51
C GLU A 33 5.80 11.58 -8.72
N LYS A 34 5.95 12.37 -7.64
CA LYS A 34 6.15 13.82 -7.73
C LYS A 34 7.43 14.18 -8.48
N MET A 35 8.53 13.45 -8.22
CA MET A 35 9.79 13.64 -8.94
C MET A 35 9.62 13.35 -10.43
N VAL A 36 9.01 12.21 -10.78
CA VAL A 36 8.75 11.82 -12.17
C VAL A 36 7.85 12.85 -12.86
N ALA A 37 6.78 13.31 -12.20
CA ALA A 37 5.91 14.36 -12.73
C ALA A 37 6.67 15.66 -13.00
N SER A 38 7.52 16.10 -12.06
CA SER A 38 8.37 17.29 -12.26
C SER A 38 9.29 17.12 -13.46
N MET A 39 9.99 15.99 -13.58
CA MET A 39 10.88 15.70 -14.71
C MET A 39 10.14 15.72 -16.05
N MET A 40 8.91 15.19 -16.12
CA MET A 40 8.09 15.22 -17.33
C MET A 40 7.68 16.63 -17.76
N THR A 41 7.50 17.56 -16.82
CA THR A 41 7.17 18.96 -17.14
C THR A 41 8.38 19.79 -17.56
N GLN A 42 9.56 19.47 -17.03
CA GLN A 42 10.78 20.26 -17.23
C GLN A 42 11.60 19.83 -18.46
N THR A 43 11.35 18.65 -19.01
CA THR A 43 12.14 18.09 -20.12
C THR A 43 11.31 17.97 -21.39
N ALA A 44 11.86 18.39 -22.52
CA ALA A 44 11.29 18.13 -23.85
C ALA A 44 11.44 16.65 -24.29
N PHE A 45 11.94 15.79 -23.40
CA PHE A 45 12.32 14.41 -23.67
C PHE A 45 11.11 13.49 -23.89
N PHE A 46 9.95 13.84 -23.33
CA PHE A 46 8.74 13.03 -23.44
C PHE A 46 7.71 13.67 -24.38
N PRO A 47 7.33 13.00 -25.48
CA PRO A 47 6.16 13.41 -26.26
C PRO A 47 4.87 13.28 -25.42
N GLU A 48 3.81 13.99 -25.81
CA GLU A 48 2.55 14.03 -25.04
C GLU A 48 1.93 12.65 -24.78
N GLU A 49 2.04 11.73 -25.74
CA GLU A 49 1.58 10.35 -25.57
C GLU A 49 2.35 9.61 -24.47
N GLY A 50 3.67 9.82 -24.38
CA GLY A 50 4.52 9.26 -23.33
C GLY A 50 4.15 9.82 -21.95
N LYS A 51 3.88 11.12 -21.86
CA LYS A 51 3.40 11.75 -20.61
C LYS A 51 2.07 11.15 -20.16
N LYS A 52 1.14 10.94 -21.11
CA LYS A 52 -0.15 10.31 -20.82
C LYS A 52 0.04 8.88 -20.30
N LEU A 53 0.86 8.07 -20.96
CA LEU A 53 1.14 6.70 -20.55
C LEU A 53 1.71 6.62 -19.13
N ILE A 54 2.68 7.48 -18.80
CA ILE A 54 3.27 7.54 -17.46
C ILE A 54 2.22 7.94 -16.41
N ASN A 55 1.38 8.94 -16.70
CA ASN A 55 0.32 9.35 -15.79
C ASN A 55 -0.71 8.25 -15.55
N ASP A 56 -1.11 7.51 -16.58
CA ASP A 56 -2.05 6.39 -16.46
C ASP A 56 -1.41 5.21 -15.70
N TRP A 57 -0.11 4.96 -15.90
CA TRP A 57 0.65 3.99 -15.12
C TRP A 57 0.70 4.37 -13.63
N ILE A 58 1.01 5.62 -13.31
CA ILE A 58 1.01 6.14 -11.92
C ILE A 58 -0.35 5.95 -11.26
N LYS A 59 -1.44 6.31 -11.95
CA LYS A 59 -2.81 6.11 -11.43
C LYS A 59 -3.12 4.64 -11.18
N THR A 60 -2.74 3.78 -12.12
CA THR A 60 -2.96 2.32 -12.00
C THR A 60 -2.21 1.75 -10.81
N TYR A 61 -0.97 2.19 -10.61
CA TYR A 61 -0.14 1.74 -9.49
C TYR A 61 -0.68 2.22 -8.14
N LYS A 62 -1.12 3.49 -8.05
CA LYS A 62 -1.82 4.04 -6.88
C LYS A 62 -3.08 3.27 -6.53
N LYS A 63 -3.90 2.96 -7.54
CA LYS A 63 -5.10 2.15 -7.34
C LYS A 63 -4.73 0.74 -6.84
N GLY A 64 -3.74 0.11 -7.46
CA GLY A 64 -3.29 -1.23 -7.08
C GLY A 64 -2.78 -1.32 -5.64
N ARG A 65 -2.02 -0.31 -5.16
CA ARG A 65 -1.59 -0.30 -3.75
C ARG A 65 -2.76 -0.11 -2.78
N GLU A 66 -3.75 0.70 -3.13
CA GLU A 66 -4.95 0.92 -2.30
C GLU A 66 -5.79 -0.35 -2.21
N GLU A 67 -6.00 -1.03 -3.33
CA GLU A 67 -6.68 -2.32 -3.39
C GLU A 67 -5.93 -3.39 -2.60
N PHE A 68 -4.59 -3.43 -2.69
CA PHE A 68 -3.76 -4.33 -1.89
C PHE A 68 -3.91 -4.07 -0.39
N LYS A 69 -3.88 -2.80 0.04
CA LYS A 69 -4.08 -2.43 1.44
C LYS A 69 -5.47 -2.85 1.94
N ALA A 70 -6.50 -2.57 1.16
CA ALA A 70 -7.87 -2.94 1.49
C ALA A 70 -8.02 -4.46 1.65
N ALA A 71 -7.46 -5.25 0.74
CA ALA A 71 -7.48 -6.71 0.82
C ALA A 71 -6.71 -7.23 2.04
N ALA A 72 -5.55 -6.65 2.37
CA ALA A 72 -4.80 -7.01 3.57
C ALA A 72 -5.59 -6.69 4.85
N ASP A 73 -6.19 -5.50 4.95
CA ASP A 73 -7.01 -5.08 6.08
C ASP A 73 -8.22 -5.99 6.30
N GLU A 74 -8.89 -6.36 5.21
CA GLU A 74 -10.00 -7.32 5.26
C GLU A 74 -9.54 -8.68 5.80
N ASN A 75 -8.38 -9.16 5.36
CA ASN A 75 -7.82 -10.44 5.80
C ASN A 75 -7.39 -10.40 7.27
N PHE A 76 -6.73 -9.33 7.74
CA PHE A 76 -6.43 -9.16 9.16
C PHE A 76 -7.70 -9.18 10.01
N LYS A 77 -8.76 -8.47 9.58
CA LYS A 77 -10.05 -8.46 10.27
C LYS A 77 -10.71 -9.84 10.34
N LYS A 78 -10.63 -10.64 9.26
CA LYS A 78 -11.13 -12.03 9.25
C LYS A 78 -10.41 -12.89 10.27
N VAL A 79 -9.08 -12.78 10.32
CA VAL A 79 -8.23 -13.53 11.27
C VAL A 79 -8.52 -13.10 12.72
N GLU A 80 -8.62 -11.81 12.99
CA GLU A 80 -9.00 -11.28 14.31
C GLU A 80 -10.39 -11.80 14.74
N THR A 81 -11.35 -11.81 13.83
CA THR A 81 -12.71 -12.31 14.08
C THR A 81 -12.69 -13.80 14.43
N PHE A 82 -11.93 -14.61 13.67
CA PHE A 82 -11.78 -16.05 13.92
C PHE A 82 -11.22 -16.34 15.32
N PHE A 83 -10.18 -15.62 15.74
CA PHE A 83 -9.59 -15.81 17.08
C PHE A 83 -10.42 -15.21 18.22
N SER A 84 -11.36 -14.30 17.91
CA SER A 84 -12.27 -13.69 18.89
C SER A 84 -13.56 -14.51 19.11
N GLN A 85 -13.85 -15.49 18.25
CA GLN A 85 -14.96 -16.42 18.45
C GLN A 85 -14.63 -17.42 19.59
N LYS A 86 -15.59 -17.58 20.51
CA LYS A 86 -15.49 -18.41 21.72
C LYS A 86 -15.05 -19.84 21.41
#